data_AF-A0A954REC4-F1
#
_entry.id   AF-A0A954REC4-F1
#
_cell.length_a   1.000
_cell.length_b   1.000
_cell.length_c   1.000
_cell.angle_alpha   90.00
_cell.angle_beta   90.00
_cell.angle_gamma   90.00
#
_symmetry.space_group_name_H-M   'P 1'
#
loop_
_entity.id
_entity.type
_entity.pdbx_description
1 polymer ?
#
loop_
_entity_poly.entity_id
_entity_poly.type
_entity_poly.pdbx_seq_one_letter_code
_entity_poly.pdbx_strand_id
1 'polypeptide(L)'
;MQNIIVYRPYGFVPPYRGTWWPAFIRYFDFQGVWLRKAEGVVDYECRHVERLRESLRAERGILLAPNHCRNGDPIVMGWLSKEAGCHVYAMASWHLYNQGRFKAWAIQKMGGFSVNREGIDRQAINTAVQILETAERPLVVFPEGAVTRTNDRLHSLLEGVAFIARTGAKKRAARVDGGKVVVHPVALKYRFQGDIRKAVDDVLTDIEHRFTWRPQRERPLLERINRLGRALLCLKELQYFGETQTGRMEDRMLRLIDRLLSPLEEEWLGRSQTGGVVPRVKALRMRILPEIVAGTISEQERERRWRQLEDIYLAQQVSCYPPDYLTLPSVDRVLETVERLEEDLTDRCRVHGRLKVIIDVGEAIEVSPLRNKSADEDPLMVQLGNTLQRMLDELSLESPLIDRDA
;
A
#
# COMPACT_ATOMS: atom_id res chain seq x y z
N MET A 1 2.97 -4.38 17.92
CA MET A 1 1.92 -3.84 17.02
C MET A 1 2.13 -2.34 16.96
N GLN A 2 2.40 -1.82 15.76
CA GLN A 2 2.33 -0.38 15.54
C GLN A 2 0.98 0.14 16.04
N ASN A 3 0.97 1.26 16.78
CA ASN A 3 -0.26 1.91 17.25
C ASN A 3 -1.04 2.51 16.06
N ILE A 4 -1.65 1.66 15.23
CA ILE A 4 -2.33 2.05 13.97
C ILE A 4 -3.71 2.67 14.28
N ILE A 5 -4.29 2.37 15.44
CA ILE A 5 -5.63 2.81 15.82
C ILE A 5 -5.54 4.13 16.58
N VAL A 6 -6.13 5.17 15.99
CA VAL A 6 -6.22 6.50 16.59
C VAL A 6 -7.49 6.60 17.41
N TYR A 7 -7.37 6.83 18.72
CA TYR A 7 -8.50 7.03 19.64
C TYR A 7 -9.20 8.40 19.49
N ARG A 8 -8.85 9.18 18.47
CA ARG A 8 -9.50 10.47 18.21
C ARG A 8 -10.61 10.28 17.17
N PRO A 9 -11.80 10.87 17.42
CA PRO A 9 -12.89 10.82 16.47
C PRO A 9 -12.44 11.42 15.15
N TYR A 10 -12.98 10.87 14.07
CA TYR A 10 -12.64 11.30 12.73
C TYR A 10 -13.07 12.76 12.49
N GLY A 11 -12.13 13.63 12.19
CA GLY A 11 -12.37 15.01 11.76
C GLY A 11 -11.84 15.23 10.34
N PHE A 12 -12.72 15.47 9.38
CA PHE A 12 -12.30 15.65 7.99
C PHE A 12 -11.40 16.87 7.82
N VAL A 13 -10.23 16.67 7.22
CA VAL A 13 -9.28 17.71 6.85
C VAL A 13 -9.34 17.89 5.33
N PRO A 14 -9.85 19.03 4.82
CA PRO A 14 -9.95 19.28 3.39
C PRO A 14 -8.58 19.52 2.75
N PRO A 15 -8.44 19.31 1.43
CA PRO A 15 -7.19 19.56 0.72
C PRO A 15 -6.89 21.06 0.65
N TYR A 16 -5.60 21.43 0.67
CA TYR A 16 -5.19 22.79 0.37
C TYR A 16 -5.32 23.06 -1.14
N ARG A 17 -6.27 23.93 -1.51
CA ARG A 17 -6.57 24.27 -2.91
C ARG A 17 -5.57 25.25 -3.55
N GLY A 18 -4.75 25.96 -2.76
CA GLY A 18 -3.75 26.89 -3.30
C GLY A 18 -2.58 26.17 -3.99
N THR A 19 -1.86 26.87 -4.85
CA THR A 19 -0.69 26.33 -5.59
C THR A 19 0.65 26.73 -4.97
N TRP A 20 0.68 27.79 -4.17
CA TRP A 20 1.92 28.36 -3.64
C TRP A 20 2.73 27.37 -2.79
N TRP A 21 2.11 26.71 -1.80
CA TRP A 21 2.80 25.74 -0.95
C TRP A 21 3.31 24.51 -1.74
N PRO A 22 2.47 23.82 -2.56
CA PRO A 22 2.96 22.74 -3.42
C PRO A 22 4.11 23.17 -4.34
N ALA A 23 4.02 24.37 -4.94
CA ALA A 23 5.06 24.90 -5.81
C ALA A 23 6.36 25.17 -5.05
N PHE A 24 6.28 25.73 -3.85
CA PHE A 24 7.42 25.99 -2.98
C PHE A 24 8.13 24.69 -2.56
N ILE A 25 7.37 23.70 -2.08
CA ILE A 25 7.90 22.38 -1.68
C ILE A 25 8.61 21.70 -2.86
N ARG A 26 7.99 21.77 -4.04
CA ARG A 26 8.54 21.22 -5.28
C ARG A 26 9.81 21.95 -5.74
N TYR A 27 9.84 23.29 -5.66
CA TYR A 27 10.97 24.10 -6.08
C TYR A 27 12.24 23.80 -5.27
N PHE A 28 12.09 23.64 -3.94
CA PHE A 28 13.21 23.32 -3.04
C PHE A 28 13.48 21.81 -2.87
N ASP A 29 12.79 20.94 -3.61
CA ASP A 29 12.92 19.48 -3.54
C ASP A 29 12.85 18.91 -2.10
N PHE A 30 12.00 19.49 -1.23
CA PHE A 30 11.90 18.99 0.15
C PHE A 30 11.41 17.54 0.21
N GLN A 31 10.56 17.16 -0.74
CA GLN A 31 10.15 15.77 -0.96
C GLN A 31 11.34 14.84 -1.22
N GLY A 32 12.29 15.20 -2.09
CA GLY A 32 13.46 14.39 -2.38
C GLY A 32 14.43 14.34 -1.20
N VAL A 33 14.62 15.44 -0.46
CA VAL A 33 15.41 15.44 0.78
C VAL A 33 14.80 14.51 1.82
N TRP A 34 13.47 14.54 1.99
CA TRP A 34 12.77 13.66 2.91
C TRP A 34 12.87 12.19 2.48
N LEU A 35 12.62 11.88 1.21
CA LEU A 35 12.72 10.54 0.65
C LEU A 35 14.13 9.94 0.83
N ARG A 36 15.18 10.74 0.60
CA ARG A 36 16.57 10.32 0.84
C ARG A 36 16.84 9.95 2.29
N LYS A 37 16.36 10.77 3.23
CA LYS A 37 16.66 10.62 4.67
C LYS A 37 15.77 9.58 5.36
N ALA A 38 14.48 9.56 5.05
CA ALA A 38 13.49 8.77 5.75
C ALA A 38 13.23 7.41 5.09
N GLU A 39 13.34 7.32 3.75
CA GLU A 39 12.98 6.12 2.98
C GLU A 39 14.18 5.53 2.21
N GLY A 40 15.34 6.21 2.21
CA GLY A 40 16.54 5.75 1.51
C GLY A 40 16.47 5.81 -0.02
N VAL A 41 15.45 6.51 -0.56
CA VAL A 41 15.22 6.67 -1.99
C VAL A 41 16.05 7.85 -2.49
N VAL A 42 17.13 7.56 -3.21
CA VAL A 42 18.16 8.52 -3.61
C VAL A 42 18.04 9.00 -5.04
N ASP A 43 17.36 8.24 -5.88
CA ASP A 43 17.21 8.54 -7.30
C ASP A 43 15.80 8.18 -7.80
N TYR A 44 15.39 8.78 -8.92
CA TYR A 44 14.13 8.46 -9.57
C TYR A 44 14.22 8.52 -11.08
N GLU A 45 13.34 7.79 -11.75
CA GLU A 45 13.16 7.83 -13.20
C GLU A 45 11.67 7.85 -13.50
N CYS A 46 11.21 8.87 -14.24
CA CYS A 46 9.83 8.93 -14.70
C CYS A 46 9.76 8.48 -16.16
N ARG A 47 8.95 7.47 -16.46
CA ARG A 47 8.71 6.96 -17.80
C ARG A 47 7.31 7.31 -18.28
N HIS A 48 7.20 7.52 -19.58
CA HIS A 48 5.95 7.78 -20.28
C HIS A 48 5.10 8.95 -19.72
N VAL A 49 5.75 9.97 -19.15
CA VAL A 49 5.10 11.13 -18.52
C VAL A 49 4.22 11.91 -19.51
N GLU A 50 4.56 11.85 -20.80
CA GLU A 50 3.78 12.44 -21.88
C GLU A 50 2.34 11.96 -21.94
N ARG A 51 2.04 10.71 -21.56
CA ARG A 51 0.66 10.18 -21.46
C ARG A 51 -0.17 10.97 -20.47
N LEU A 52 0.40 11.28 -19.30
CA LEU A 52 -0.25 12.14 -18.31
C LEU A 52 -0.37 13.59 -18.82
N ARG A 53 0.68 14.12 -19.46
CA ARG A 53 0.65 15.47 -20.04
C ARG A 53 -0.40 15.60 -21.16
N GLU A 54 -0.67 14.56 -21.92
CA GLU A 54 -1.74 14.53 -22.92
C GLU A 54 -3.12 14.65 -22.26
N SER A 55 -3.40 13.84 -21.24
CA SER A 55 -4.65 13.93 -20.48
C SER A 55 -4.83 15.30 -19.81
N LEU A 56 -3.74 15.90 -19.31
CA LEU A 56 -3.73 17.26 -18.76
C LEU A 56 -4.08 18.32 -19.82
N ARG A 57 -3.45 18.25 -21.01
CA ARG A 57 -3.73 19.17 -22.13
C ARG A 57 -5.15 19.02 -22.68
N ALA A 58 -5.70 17.82 -22.63
CA ALA A 58 -7.08 17.53 -23.00
C ALA A 58 -8.10 17.89 -21.88
N GLU A 59 -7.64 18.55 -20.81
CA GLU A 59 -8.46 18.96 -19.67
C GLU A 59 -9.33 17.82 -19.13
N ARG A 60 -8.79 16.60 -19.04
CA ARG A 60 -9.56 15.46 -18.52
C ARG A 60 -9.58 15.51 -17.00
N GLY A 61 -10.65 15.00 -16.38
CA GLY A 61 -10.59 14.65 -14.96
C GLY A 61 -9.67 13.44 -14.80
N ILE A 62 -8.60 13.55 -14.02
CA ILE A 62 -7.55 12.52 -13.97
C ILE A 62 -7.50 11.88 -12.59
N LEU A 63 -7.60 10.55 -12.56
CA LEU A 63 -7.24 9.73 -11.41
C LEU A 63 -5.94 8.98 -11.71
N LEU A 64 -4.93 9.15 -10.86
CA LEU A 64 -3.70 8.37 -10.87
C LEU A 64 -3.87 7.20 -9.91
N ALA A 65 -3.68 5.98 -10.40
CA ALA A 65 -3.84 4.74 -9.64
C ALA A 65 -2.52 3.98 -9.52
N PRO A 66 -1.60 4.42 -8.62
CA PRO A 66 -0.34 3.73 -8.39
C PRO A 66 -0.47 2.47 -7.54
N ASN A 67 0.37 1.44 -7.77
CA ASN A 67 0.58 0.38 -6.77
C ASN A 67 1.21 0.96 -5.49
N HIS A 68 1.07 0.26 -4.36
CA HIS A 68 1.41 0.75 -3.03
C HIS A 68 2.36 -0.19 -2.27
N CYS A 69 3.63 -0.18 -2.66
CA CYS A 69 4.65 -1.04 -2.05
C CYS A 69 5.34 -0.41 -0.83
N ARG A 70 5.46 0.92 -0.72
CA ARG A 70 6.17 1.58 0.40
C ARG A 70 5.37 2.73 1.01
N ASN A 71 5.66 3.05 2.28
CA ASN A 71 5.03 4.18 2.98
C ASN A 71 5.35 5.53 2.32
N GLY A 72 6.51 5.63 1.66
CA GLY A 72 6.95 6.81 0.92
C GLY A 72 6.26 7.05 -0.43
N ASP A 73 5.49 6.10 -0.97
CA ASP A 73 4.91 6.20 -2.31
C ASP A 73 4.10 7.50 -2.55
N PRO A 74 3.27 8.01 -1.61
CA PRO A 74 2.56 9.27 -1.81
C PRO A 74 3.50 10.46 -2.03
N ILE A 75 4.69 10.44 -1.43
CA ILE A 75 5.70 11.49 -1.58
C ILE A 75 6.47 11.31 -2.90
N VAL A 76 6.71 10.07 -3.33
CA VAL A 76 7.29 9.76 -4.65
C VAL A 76 6.46 10.31 -5.80
N MET A 77 5.12 10.30 -5.67
CA MET A 77 4.23 10.94 -6.64
C MET A 77 4.50 12.45 -6.82
N GLY A 78 5.17 13.10 -5.87
CA GLY A 78 5.66 14.47 -5.99
C GLY A 78 6.71 14.65 -7.10
N TRP A 79 7.53 13.63 -7.39
CA TRP A 79 8.46 13.64 -8.53
C TRP A 79 7.72 13.51 -9.85
N LEU A 80 6.73 12.62 -9.96
CA LEU A 80 5.87 12.56 -11.15
C LEU A 80 5.13 13.89 -11.37
N SER A 81 4.58 14.48 -10.32
CA SER A 81 3.92 15.78 -10.36
C SER A 81 4.87 16.89 -10.87
N LYS A 82 6.16 16.82 -10.49
CA LYS A 82 7.18 17.75 -10.96
C LYS A 82 7.47 17.56 -12.44
N GLU A 83 7.72 16.33 -12.89
CA GLU A 83 7.99 16.03 -14.29
C GLU A 83 6.78 16.35 -15.17
N ALA A 84 5.57 16.00 -14.75
CA ALA A 84 4.35 16.30 -15.50
C ALA A 84 4.00 17.80 -15.53
N GLY A 85 4.65 18.63 -14.71
CA GLY A 85 4.37 20.06 -14.64
C GLY A 85 3.05 20.41 -13.94
N CYS A 86 2.48 19.50 -13.15
CA CYS A 86 1.20 19.68 -12.49
C CYS A 86 1.34 19.67 -10.96
N HIS A 87 0.22 19.87 -10.26
CA HIS A 87 0.06 19.57 -8.84
C HIS A 87 -0.96 18.45 -8.69
N VAL A 88 -0.89 17.70 -7.60
CA VAL A 88 -1.81 16.58 -7.34
C VAL A 88 -2.56 16.77 -6.03
N TYR A 89 -3.73 16.15 -5.93
CA TYR A 89 -4.37 15.86 -4.64
C TYR A 89 -4.16 14.39 -4.30
N ALA A 90 -4.12 14.05 -3.01
CA ALA A 90 -3.97 12.67 -2.57
C ALA A 90 -4.86 12.38 -1.37
N MET A 91 -5.40 11.15 -1.31
CA MET A 91 -6.12 10.67 -0.14
C MET A 91 -5.12 10.14 0.88
N ALA A 92 -5.15 10.65 2.11
CA ALA A 92 -4.25 10.23 3.20
C ALA A 92 -5.07 9.77 4.41
N SER A 93 -4.70 8.64 5.02
CA SER A 93 -5.41 8.11 6.18
C SER A 93 -5.44 9.12 7.33
N TRP A 94 -6.58 9.21 8.03
CA TRP A 94 -6.72 9.96 9.29
C TRP A 94 -5.60 9.69 10.29
N HIS A 95 -5.09 8.45 10.31
CA HIS A 95 -3.96 8.09 11.17
C HIS A 95 -2.74 9.00 10.98
N LEU A 96 -2.40 9.35 9.72
CA LEU A 96 -1.24 10.18 9.41
C LEU A 96 -1.39 11.63 9.90
N TYR A 97 -2.62 12.15 9.94
CA TYR A 97 -2.92 13.48 10.49
C TYR A 97 -2.80 13.53 12.02
N ASN A 98 -2.71 12.39 12.69
CA ASN A 98 -2.59 12.30 14.14
C ASN A 98 -1.17 11.95 14.62
N GLN A 99 -0.20 11.81 13.70
CA GLN A 99 1.20 11.56 14.01
C GLN A 99 2.01 12.84 14.28
N GLY A 100 1.34 13.99 14.47
CA GLY A 100 1.97 15.26 14.84
C GLY A 100 1.52 16.44 13.98
N ARG A 101 1.53 17.64 14.59
CA ARG A 101 1.00 18.87 13.98
C ARG A 101 1.70 19.25 12.69
N PHE A 102 3.04 19.12 12.66
CA PHE A 102 3.83 19.44 11.46
C PHE A 102 3.53 18.47 10.31
N LYS A 103 3.42 17.16 10.59
CA LYS A 103 3.12 16.15 9.59
C LYS A 103 1.73 16.37 8.98
N ALA A 104 0.73 16.60 9.83
CA ALA A 104 -0.64 16.92 9.41
C ALA A 104 -0.69 18.17 8.51
N TRP A 105 0.01 19.24 8.93
CA TRP A 105 0.13 20.46 8.14
C TRP A 105 0.82 20.21 6.80
N ALA A 106 1.95 19.50 6.78
CA ALA A 106 2.71 19.22 5.56
C ALA A 106 1.89 18.39 4.56
N ILE A 107 1.23 17.32 5.03
CA ILE A 107 0.34 16.50 4.19
C ILE A 107 -0.73 17.38 3.54
N GLN A 108 -1.41 18.21 4.34
CA GLN A 108 -2.45 19.09 3.82
C GLN A 108 -1.89 20.08 2.78
N LYS A 109 -0.75 20.72 3.07
CA LYS A 109 -0.12 21.71 2.18
C LYS A 109 0.40 21.11 0.88
N MET A 110 0.75 19.83 0.85
CA MET A 110 1.11 19.11 -0.37
C MET A 110 -0.11 18.69 -1.21
N GLY A 111 -1.34 18.95 -0.76
CA GLY A 111 -2.57 18.57 -1.45
C GLY A 111 -3.24 17.30 -0.89
N GLY A 112 -2.74 16.78 0.22
CA GLY A 112 -3.40 15.68 0.93
C GLY A 112 -4.73 16.12 1.56
N PHE A 113 -5.70 15.22 1.61
CA PHE A 113 -6.91 15.34 2.43
C PHE A 113 -7.18 14.06 3.19
N SER A 114 -7.85 14.15 4.33
CA SER A 114 -8.03 13.00 5.20
C SER A 114 -9.08 12.04 4.64
N VAL A 115 -8.88 10.74 4.89
CA VAL A 115 -9.89 9.70 4.72
C VAL A 115 -9.96 8.79 5.94
N ASN A 116 -11.18 8.45 6.37
CA ASN A 116 -11.41 7.37 7.32
C ASN A 116 -11.47 6.03 6.58
N ARG A 117 -10.47 5.17 6.80
CA ARG A 117 -10.39 3.84 6.18
C ARG A 117 -11.32 2.81 6.85
N GLU A 118 -11.74 3.08 8.08
CA GLU A 118 -12.45 2.14 8.95
C GLU A 118 -13.98 2.36 8.94
N GLY A 119 -14.47 3.27 8.11
CA GLY A 119 -15.89 3.62 8.02
C GLY A 119 -16.27 4.24 6.69
N ILE A 120 -17.55 4.60 6.57
CA ILE A 120 -18.08 5.22 5.35
C ILE A 120 -17.82 6.73 5.39
N ASP A 121 -16.72 7.16 4.77
CA ASP A 121 -16.34 8.56 4.70
C ASP A 121 -16.95 9.28 3.49
N ARG A 122 -18.22 9.66 3.63
CA ARG A 122 -18.94 10.37 2.56
C ARG A 122 -18.26 11.69 2.18
N GLN A 123 -17.63 12.37 3.12
CA GLN A 123 -17.04 13.69 2.87
C GLN A 123 -15.75 13.57 2.04
N ALA A 124 -14.87 12.62 2.36
CA ALA A 124 -13.69 12.35 1.55
C ALA A 124 -14.06 11.84 0.15
N ILE A 125 -15.05 10.94 0.05
CA ILE A 125 -15.54 10.44 -1.24
C ILE A 125 -16.10 11.57 -2.10
N ASN A 126 -16.96 12.44 -1.52
CA ASN A 126 -17.51 13.58 -2.25
C ASN A 126 -16.42 14.56 -2.70
N THR A 127 -15.40 14.78 -1.87
CA THR A 127 -14.25 15.62 -2.23
C THR A 127 -13.46 15.03 -3.40
N ALA A 128 -13.21 13.72 -3.38
CA ALA A 128 -12.53 13.01 -4.47
C ALA A 128 -13.33 13.09 -5.78
N VAL A 129 -14.65 12.87 -5.72
CA VAL A 129 -15.55 13.03 -6.87
C VAL A 129 -15.55 14.45 -7.40
N GLN A 130 -15.60 15.46 -6.52
CA GLN A 130 -15.56 16.88 -6.92
C GLN A 130 -14.24 17.23 -7.61
N ILE A 131 -13.11 16.69 -7.15
CA ILE A 131 -11.81 16.90 -7.80
C ILE A 131 -11.81 16.40 -9.24
N LEU A 132 -12.35 15.19 -9.48
CA LEU A 132 -12.47 14.64 -10.83
C LEU A 132 -13.49 15.40 -11.68
N GLU A 133 -14.58 15.87 -11.07
CA GLU A 133 -15.59 16.70 -11.73
C GLU A 133 -15.01 18.03 -12.21
N THR A 134 -14.30 18.77 -11.34
CA THR A 134 -13.73 20.07 -11.67
C THR A 134 -12.48 19.97 -12.54
N ALA A 135 -11.78 18.83 -12.49
CA ALA A 135 -10.49 18.61 -13.17
C ALA A 135 -9.42 19.66 -12.84
N GLU A 136 -9.47 20.27 -11.65
CA GLU A 136 -8.47 21.26 -11.23
C GLU A 136 -7.06 20.67 -11.18
N ARG A 137 -6.94 19.43 -10.70
CA ARG A 137 -5.67 18.70 -10.49
C ARG A 137 -5.93 17.20 -10.54
N PRO A 138 -4.97 16.39 -11.01
CA PRO A 138 -5.03 14.94 -10.86
C PRO A 138 -5.20 14.51 -9.40
N LEU A 139 -5.99 13.46 -9.20
CA LEU A 139 -6.22 12.81 -7.91
C LEU A 139 -5.43 11.50 -7.83
N VAL A 140 -4.55 11.37 -6.83
CA VAL A 140 -3.84 10.12 -6.52
C VAL A 140 -4.67 9.28 -5.55
N VAL A 141 -4.98 8.04 -5.95
CA VAL A 141 -5.62 7.03 -5.10
C VAL A 141 -4.91 5.69 -5.28
N PHE A 142 -4.36 5.15 -4.20
CA PHE A 142 -3.75 3.82 -4.18
C PHE A 142 -4.84 2.74 -4.12
N PRO A 143 -5.07 1.94 -5.18
CA PRO A 143 -6.18 1.00 -5.25
C PRO A 143 -6.00 -0.20 -4.30
N GLU A 144 -4.78 -0.55 -3.88
CA GLU A 144 -4.53 -1.65 -2.92
C GLU A 144 -4.99 -1.31 -1.48
N GLY A 145 -5.03 -0.02 -1.12
CA GLY A 145 -5.53 0.46 0.18
C GLY A 145 -4.64 0.20 1.40
N ALA A 146 -3.58 -0.60 1.26
CA ALA A 146 -2.57 -0.87 2.27
C ALA A 146 -1.18 -1.02 1.63
N VAL A 147 -0.13 -0.83 2.43
CA VAL A 147 1.27 -1.01 1.99
C VAL A 147 1.65 -2.48 2.07
N THR A 148 2.13 -3.02 0.95
CA THR A 148 2.36 -4.47 0.79
C THR A 148 3.83 -4.86 0.79
N ARG A 149 4.77 -3.91 0.71
CA ARG A 149 6.23 -4.16 0.56
C ARG A 149 6.58 -5.18 -0.52
N THR A 150 5.73 -5.32 -1.53
CA THR A 150 6.00 -6.12 -2.71
C THR A 150 5.94 -5.18 -3.91
N ASN A 151 7.09 -4.87 -4.51
CA ASN A 151 7.11 -4.04 -5.71
C ASN A 151 6.58 -4.77 -6.95
N ASP A 152 6.73 -6.10 -7.02
CA ASP A 152 6.45 -6.88 -8.23
C ASP A 152 5.10 -7.60 -8.22
N ARG A 153 4.40 -7.59 -7.08
CA ARG A 153 3.13 -8.28 -6.93
C ARG A 153 2.06 -7.35 -6.40
N LEU A 154 1.01 -7.18 -7.20
CA LEU A 154 -0.17 -6.43 -6.83
C LEU A 154 -1.07 -7.26 -5.91
N HIS A 155 -1.56 -6.65 -4.84
CA HIS A 155 -2.62 -7.24 -4.02
C HIS A 155 -4.00 -6.95 -4.63
N SER A 156 -5.04 -7.57 -4.05
CA SER A 156 -6.43 -7.32 -4.45
C SER A 156 -6.77 -5.82 -4.39
N LEU A 157 -7.26 -5.28 -5.51
CA LEU A 157 -7.64 -3.88 -5.60
C LEU A 157 -9.02 -3.63 -4.96
N LEU A 158 -9.16 -2.47 -4.32
CA LEU A 158 -10.41 -2.03 -3.71
C LEU A 158 -11.32 -1.32 -4.73
N GLU A 159 -12.58 -1.72 -4.78
CA GLU A 159 -13.59 -1.17 -5.70
C GLU A 159 -13.88 0.34 -5.53
N GLY A 160 -13.46 0.93 -4.41
CA GLY A 160 -13.70 2.36 -4.11
C GLY A 160 -13.16 3.30 -5.19
N VAL A 161 -12.09 2.90 -5.89
CA VAL A 161 -11.51 3.67 -7.00
C VAL A 161 -12.49 3.77 -8.16
N ALA A 162 -13.12 2.66 -8.55
CA ALA A 162 -14.09 2.65 -9.65
C ALA A 162 -15.34 3.47 -9.32
N PHE A 163 -15.79 3.41 -8.07
CA PHE A 163 -16.92 4.21 -7.61
C PHE A 163 -16.63 5.73 -7.72
N ILE A 164 -15.48 6.17 -7.22
CA ILE A 164 -15.04 7.57 -7.29
C ILE A 164 -14.90 8.00 -8.76
N ALA A 165 -14.19 7.21 -9.57
CA ALA A 165 -13.93 7.49 -10.96
C ALA A 165 -15.22 7.63 -11.79
N ARG A 166 -16.14 6.66 -11.70
CA ARG A 166 -17.41 6.70 -12.46
C ARG A 166 -18.35 7.80 -12.01
N THR A 167 -18.42 8.04 -10.71
CA THR A 167 -19.24 9.15 -10.18
C THR A 167 -18.69 10.49 -10.65
N GLY A 168 -17.35 10.65 -10.63
CA GLY A 168 -16.66 11.80 -11.21
C GLY A 168 -16.94 11.95 -12.70
N ALA A 169 -16.84 10.87 -13.48
CA ALA A 169 -17.13 10.85 -14.92
C ALA A 169 -18.55 11.32 -15.23
N LYS A 170 -19.54 10.77 -14.51
CA LYS A 170 -20.95 11.15 -14.66
C LYS A 170 -21.19 12.62 -14.36
N LYS A 171 -20.64 13.14 -13.26
CA LYS A 171 -20.80 14.57 -12.91
C LYS A 171 -20.07 15.49 -13.88
N ARG A 172 -18.88 15.11 -14.33
CA ARG A 172 -18.10 15.89 -15.30
C ARG A 172 -18.81 16.00 -16.64
N ALA A 173 -19.31 14.89 -17.18
CA ALA A 173 -20.06 14.87 -18.44
C ALA A 173 -21.34 15.72 -18.38
N ALA A 174 -21.95 15.87 -17.20
CA ALA A 174 -23.10 16.75 -16.99
C ALA A 174 -22.72 18.24 -16.86
N ARG A 175 -21.46 18.54 -16.51
CA ARG A 175 -20.97 19.91 -16.25
C ARG A 175 -20.27 20.52 -17.46
N VAL A 176 -19.54 19.72 -18.21
CA VAL A 176 -18.76 20.13 -19.37
C VAL A 176 -19.13 19.22 -20.52
N ASP A 177 -19.56 19.79 -21.65
CA ASP A 177 -19.87 19.01 -22.85
C ASP A 177 -18.61 18.26 -23.33
N GLY A 178 -18.76 16.97 -23.63
CA GLY A 178 -17.63 16.07 -23.90
C GLY A 178 -16.67 15.86 -22.72
N GLY A 179 -17.02 16.27 -21.50
CA GLY A 179 -16.18 16.19 -20.31
C GLY A 179 -15.89 14.73 -19.88
N LYS A 180 -14.64 14.30 -20.02
CA LYS A 180 -14.20 12.93 -19.72
C LYS A 180 -13.37 12.82 -18.45
N VAL A 181 -13.45 11.66 -17.80
CA VAL A 181 -12.55 11.23 -16.73
C VAL A 181 -11.74 10.03 -17.19
N VAL A 182 -10.45 10.01 -16.87
CA VAL A 182 -9.52 8.91 -17.17
C VAL A 182 -8.81 8.45 -15.91
N VAL A 183 -8.48 7.15 -15.88
CA VAL A 183 -7.61 6.53 -14.88
C VAL A 183 -6.28 6.21 -15.54
N HIS A 184 -5.18 6.72 -15.00
CA HIS A 184 -3.84 6.27 -15.38
C HIS A 184 -3.35 5.23 -14.36
N PRO A 185 -3.06 3.99 -14.78
CA PRO A 185 -2.24 3.09 -13.98
C PRO A 185 -0.84 3.71 -13.83
N VAL A 186 -0.26 3.64 -12.64
CA VAL A 186 1.13 4.09 -12.41
C VAL A 186 1.91 2.97 -11.72
N ALA A 187 2.91 2.43 -12.39
CA ALA A 187 3.75 1.39 -11.81
C ALA A 187 4.94 2.04 -11.08
N LEU A 188 5.03 1.79 -9.79
CA LEU A 188 6.15 2.15 -8.91
C LEU A 188 7.00 0.90 -8.69
N LYS A 189 8.22 0.91 -9.24
CA LYS A 189 9.20 -0.15 -9.05
C LYS A 189 10.44 0.40 -8.35
N TYR A 190 10.76 -0.16 -7.19
CA TYR A 190 11.99 0.19 -6.48
C TYR A 190 13.12 -0.76 -6.86
N ARG A 191 14.29 -0.19 -7.17
CA ARG A 191 15.52 -0.91 -7.47
C ARG A 191 16.60 -0.54 -6.45
N PHE A 192 17.13 -1.54 -5.76
CA PHE A 192 18.25 -1.36 -4.85
C PHE A 192 19.58 -1.45 -5.61
N GLN A 193 20.37 -0.39 -5.52
CA GLN A 193 21.65 -0.26 -6.24
C GLN A 193 22.87 -0.54 -5.34
N GLY A 194 22.66 -1.14 -4.17
CA GLY A 194 23.72 -1.50 -3.24
C GLY A 194 24.16 -2.96 -3.32
N ASP A 195 25.12 -3.32 -2.48
CA ASP A 195 25.49 -4.72 -2.25
C ASP A 195 24.45 -5.34 -1.32
N ILE A 196 23.61 -6.22 -1.88
CA ILE A 196 22.49 -6.82 -1.15
C ILE A 196 22.94 -7.63 0.05
N ARG A 197 24.06 -8.35 -0.05
CA ARG A 197 24.58 -9.19 1.05
C ARG A 197 24.97 -8.32 2.23
N LYS A 198 25.75 -7.27 1.97
CA LYS A 198 26.16 -6.32 3.02
C LYS A 198 24.96 -5.58 3.61
N ALA A 199 23.97 -5.24 2.80
CA ALA A 199 22.80 -4.50 3.25
C ALA A 199 21.95 -5.30 4.26
N VAL A 200 21.82 -6.61 4.05
CA VAL A 200 20.93 -7.48 4.84
C VAL A 200 21.65 -8.33 5.88
N ASP A 201 22.97 -8.51 5.82
CA ASP A 201 23.71 -9.42 6.71
C ASP A 201 23.51 -9.08 8.19
N ASP A 202 23.62 -7.80 8.55
CA ASP A 202 23.41 -7.35 9.93
C ASP A 202 21.94 -7.50 10.35
N VAL A 203 20.98 -7.28 9.44
CA VAL A 203 19.55 -7.49 9.73
C VAL A 203 19.30 -8.96 10.07
N LEU A 204 19.79 -9.87 9.23
CA LEU A 204 19.62 -11.30 9.42
C LEU A 204 20.33 -11.76 10.70
N THR A 205 21.53 -11.24 10.97
CA THR A 205 22.28 -11.51 12.20
C THR A 205 21.48 -11.09 13.45
N ASP A 206 20.88 -9.90 13.43
CA ASP A 206 20.06 -9.39 14.54
C ASP A 206 18.81 -10.28 14.77
N ILE A 207 18.17 -10.72 13.68
CA ILE A 207 17.03 -11.64 13.74
C ILE A 207 17.46 -13.01 14.28
N GLU A 208 18.59 -13.55 13.81
CA GLU A 208 19.16 -14.82 14.27
C GLU A 208 19.44 -14.76 15.78
N HIS A 209 20.04 -13.68 16.28
CA HIS A 209 20.26 -13.47 17.71
C HIS A 209 18.94 -13.41 18.51
N ARG A 210 17.90 -12.79 17.96
CA ARG A 210 16.59 -12.72 18.60
C ARG A 210 15.91 -14.09 18.70
N PHE A 211 16.25 -15.01 17.81
CA PHE A 211 15.88 -16.43 17.89
C PHE A 211 16.80 -17.28 18.75
N THR A 212 17.77 -16.67 19.44
CA THR A 212 18.82 -17.35 20.21
C THR A 212 19.73 -18.25 19.38
N TRP A 213 19.77 -18.02 18.05
CA TRP A 213 20.64 -18.75 17.14
C TRP A 213 22.03 -18.11 17.11
N ARG A 214 23.04 -18.91 16.74
CA ARG A 214 24.34 -18.36 16.33
C ARG A 214 24.18 -17.71 14.94
N PRO A 215 24.87 -16.59 14.65
CA PRO A 215 24.87 -16.01 13.32
C PRO A 215 25.32 -17.03 12.28
N GLN A 216 24.59 -17.14 11.16
CA GLN A 216 24.85 -18.16 10.13
C GLN A 216 25.41 -17.52 8.85
N ARG A 217 26.39 -16.61 9.01
CA ARG A 217 26.95 -15.79 7.93
C ARG A 217 27.63 -16.62 6.84
N GLU A 218 28.05 -17.83 7.16
CA GLU A 218 28.65 -18.80 6.26
C GLU A 218 27.66 -19.45 5.29
N ARG A 219 26.35 -19.32 5.52
CA ARG A 219 25.32 -19.95 4.68
C ARG A 219 24.93 -19.06 3.50
N PRO A 220 24.47 -19.67 2.38
CA PRO A 220 23.85 -18.94 1.29
C PRO A 220 22.71 -18.04 1.78
N LEU A 221 22.63 -16.83 1.24
CA LEU A 221 21.72 -15.78 1.71
C LEU A 221 20.26 -16.24 1.72
N LEU A 222 19.81 -16.87 0.64
CA LEU A 222 18.43 -17.35 0.51
C LEU A 222 18.10 -18.46 1.52
N GLU A 223 19.08 -19.31 1.86
CA GLU A 223 18.89 -20.35 2.87
C GLU A 223 18.63 -19.72 4.24
N ARG A 224 19.42 -18.69 4.61
CA ARG A 224 19.22 -17.95 5.87
C ARG A 224 17.81 -17.35 5.94
N ILE A 225 17.40 -16.66 4.89
CA ILE A 225 16.05 -16.03 4.81
C ILE A 225 14.95 -17.09 4.95
N ASN A 226 15.03 -18.18 4.19
CA ASN A 226 14.04 -19.25 4.23
C ASN A 226 13.95 -19.92 5.62
N ARG A 227 15.09 -20.13 6.28
CA ARG A 227 15.13 -20.70 7.63
C ARG A 227 14.49 -19.78 8.66
N LEU A 228 14.77 -18.47 8.59
CA LEU A 228 14.18 -17.48 9.49
C LEU A 228 12.67 -17.34 9.27
N GLY A 229 12.23 -17.23 8.01
CA GLY A 229 10.80 -17.19 7.67
C GLY A 229 10.05 -18.46 8.14
N ARG A 230 10.66 -19.64 7.96
CA ARG A 230 10.09 -20.89 8.49
C ARG A 230 10.00 -20.90 10.01
N ALA A 231 11.02 -20.41 10.71
CA ALA A 231 11.01 -20.33 12.17
C ALA A 231 9.91 -19.39 12.67
N LEU A 232 9.74 -18.21 12.06
CA LEU A 232 8.63 -17.30 12.38
C LEU A 232 7.27 -17.98 12.23
N LEU A 233 7.06 -18.65 11.10
CA LEU A 233 5.80 -19.34 10.85
C LEU A 233 5.56 -20.44 11.89
N CYS A 234 6.57 -21.27 12.19
CA CYS A 234 6.46 -22.31 13.22
C CYS A 234 6.11 -21.74 14.60
N LEU A 235 6.70 -20.60 14.99
CA LEU A 235 6.39 -19.94 16.27
C LEU A 235 4.93 -19.46 16.32
N LYS A 236 4.41 -18.91 15.22
CA LYS A 236 3.00 -18.52 15.12
C LYS A 236 2.09 -19.74 15.10
N GLU A 237 2.47 -20.81 14.43
CA GLU A 237 1.70 -22.06 14.45
C GLU A 237 1.61 -22.65 15.86
N LEU A 238 2.72 -22.71 16.60
CA LEU A 238 2.71 -23.13 18.01
C LEU A 238 1.78 -22.27 18.86
N GLN A 239 1.76 -20.96 18.62
CA GLN A 239 0.89 -20.02 19.34
C GLN A 239 -0.61 -20.26 19.06
N TYR A 240 -1.00 -20.51 17.80
CA TYR A 240 -2.41 -20.51 17.39
C TYR A 240 -3.03 -21.92 17.15
N PHE A 241 -2.18 -22.92 16.90
CA PHE A 241 -2.56 -24.33 16.74
C PHE A 241 -2.09 -25.21 17.91
N GLY A 242 -1.10 -24.76 18.70
CA GLY A 242 -0.47 -25.57 19.75
C GLY A 242 0.63 -26.51 19.24
N GLU A 243 0.79 -26.64 17.93
CA GLU A 243 1.78 -27.48 17.27
C GLU A 243 2.24 -26.88 15.94
N THR A 244 3.44 -27.23 15.49
CA THR A 244 3.91 -26.85 14.15
C THR A 244 3.17 -27.62 13.06
N GLN A 245 2.88 -26.96 11.95
CA GLN A 245 2.15 -27.56 10.84
C GLN A 245 3.10 -28.14 9.79
N THR A 246 2.60 -29.10 9.00
CA THR A 246 3.34 -29.77 7.91
C THR A 246 2.79 -29.38 6.53
N GLY A 247 3.50 -29.74 5.47
CA GLY A 247 3.13 -29.44 4.08
C GLY A 247 3.84 -28.21 3.50
N ARG A 248 3.35 -27.72 2.34
CA ARG A 248 3.94 -26.56 1.67
C ARG A 248 3.76 -25.31 2.52
N MET A 249 4.71 -24.38 2.42
CA MET A 249 4.69 -23.12 3.17
C MET A 249 3.40 -22.33 2.92
N GLU A 250 2.99 -22.25 1.65
CA GLU A 250 1.76 -21.61 1.20
C GLU A 250 0.52 -22.15 1.92
N ASP A 251 0.33 -23.46 1.90
CA ASP A 251 -0.82 -24.10 2.54
C ASP A 251 -0.85 -23.84 4.05
N ARG A 252 0.33 -23.85 4.68
CA ARG A 252 0.49 -23.58 6.12
C ARG A 252 0.11 -22.13 6.45
N MET A 253 0.56 -21.17 5.64
CA MET A 253 0.24 -19.75 5.80
C MET A 253 -1.26 -19.49 5.59
N LEU A 254 -1.87 -20.09 4.57
CA LEU A 254 -3.31 -19.99 4.33
C LEU A 254 -4.12 -20.56 5.50
N ARG A 255 -3.74 -21.74 6.02
CA ARG A 255 -4.38 -22.31 7.21
C ARG A 255 -4.24 -21.40 8.43
N LEU A 256 -3.08 -20.77 8.63
CA LEU A 256 -2.88 -19.80 9.72
C LEU A 256 -3.78 -18.57 9.54
N ILE A 257 -3.87 -18.02 8.33
CA ILE A 257 -4.77 -16.89 8.02
C ILE A 257 -6.23 -17.26 8.34
N ASP A 258 -6.70 -18.41 7.88
CA ASP A 258 -8.08 -18.85 8.14
C ASP A 258 -8.32 -19.17 9.62
N ARG A 259 -7.32 -19.70 10.32
CA ARG A 259 -7.39 -19.91 11.78
C ARG A 259 -7.59 -18.61 12.55
N LEU A 260 -7.00 -17.51 12.07
CA LEU A 260 -7.10 -16.18 12.67
C LEU A 260 -8.41 -15.49 12.30
N LEU A 261 -8.82 -15.55 11.03
CA LEU A 261 -9.92 -14.74 10.51
C LEU A 261 -11.30 -15.41 10.62
N SER A 262 -11.42 -16.70 10.28
CA SER A 262 -12.73 -17.35 10.16
C SER A 262 -13.57 -17.29 11.46
N PRO A 263 -13.00 -17.51 12.67
CA PRO A 263 -13.77 -17.35 13.91
C PRO A 263 -14.30 -15.93 14.12
N LEU A 264 -13.53 -14.91 13.73
CA LEU A 264 -13.93 -13.51 13.83
C LEU A 264 -14.99 -13.16 12.78
N GLU A 265 -14.92 -13.76 11.61
CA GLU A 265 -15.91 -13.57 10.54
C GLU A 265 -17.26 -14.19 10.92
N GLU A 266 -17.27 -15.37 11.52
CA GLU A 266 -18.50 -15.94 12.09
C GLU A 266 -19.08 -15.03 13.18
N GLU A 267 -18.25 -14.53 14.09
CA GLU A 267 -18.70 -13.66 15.19
C GLU A 267 -19.26 -12.31 14.69
N TRP A 268 -18.52 -11.61 13.83
CA TRP A 268 -18.80 -10.21 13.48
C TRP A 268 -19.61 -10.04 12.19
N LEU A 269 -19.58 -11.03 11.31
CA LEU A 269 -20.22 -10.99 9.99
C LEU A 269 -21.29 -12.08 9.82
N GLY A 270 -21.35 -13.06 10.74
CA GLY A 270 -22.30 -14.18 10.70
C GLY A 270 -22.00 -15.23 9.64
N ARG A 271 -20.83 -15.16 9.00
CA ARG A 271 -20.33 -16.15 8.04
C ARG A 271 -18.84 -15.98 7.82
N SER A 272 -18.14 -17.09 7.65
CA SER A 272 -16.77 -17.12 7.14
C SER A 272 -16.71 -16.60 5.70
N GLN A 273 -15.64 -15.87 5.38
CA GLN A 273 -15.39 -15.34 4.05
C GLN A 273 -14.24 -16.07 3.36
N THR A 274 -14.26 -16.08 2.03
CA THR A 274 -13.17 -16.61 1.20
C THR A 274 -12.61 -15.50 0.30
N GLY A 275 -11.44 -15.74 -0.30
CA GLY A 275 -10.79 -14.79 -1.21
C GLY A 275 -9.72 -13.95 -0.54
N GLY A 276 -9.50 -12.74 -1.07
CA GLY A 276 -8.40 -11.86 -0.67
C GLY A 276 -8.43 -11.46 0.81
N VAL A 277 -7.28 -11.53 1.48
CA VAL A 277 -7.14 -11.24 2.92
C VAL A 277 -7.44 -9.77 3.25
N VAL A 278 -7.01 -8.82 2.40
CA VAL A 278 -7.21 -7.39 2.65
C VAL A 278 -8.71 -7.01 2.71
N PRO A 279 -9.58 -7.43 1.75
CA PRO A 279 -11.02 -7.27 1.88
C PRO A 279 -11.63 -7.86 3.16
N ARG A 280 -11.23 -9.09 3.54
CA ARG A 280 -11.69 -9.78 4.76
C ARG A 280 -11.35 -8.98 6.02
N VAL A 281 -10.08 -8.59 6.15
CA VAL A 281 -9.56 -7.73 7.22
C VAL A 281 -10.33 -6.42 7.31
N LYS A 282 -10.59 -5.77 6.17
CA LYS A 282 -11.34 -4.52 6.13
C LYS A 282 -12.78 -4.70 6.62
N ALA A 283 -13.46 -5.77 6.21
CA ALA A 283 -14.82 -6.06 6.62
C ALA A 283 -14.94 -6.24 8.15
N LEU A 284 -14.00 -6.97 8.75
CA LEU A 284 -13.92 -7.14 10.21
C LEU A 284 -13.65 -5.82 10.94
N ARG A 285 -12.65 -5.06 10.48
CA ARG A 285 -12.28 -3.77 11.10
C ARG A 285 -13.43 -2.78 11.11
N MET A 286 -14.22 -2.73 10.03
CA MET A 286 -15.42 -1.89 9.94
C MET A 286 -16.50 -2.24 10.97
N ARG A 287 -16.51 -3.45 11.52
CA ARG A 287 -17.43 -3.87 12.59
C ARG A 287 -16.82 -3.68 13.98
N ILE A 288 -15.55 -4.00 14.14
CA ILE A 288 -14.88 -4.04 15.45
C ILE A 288 -14.49 -2.64 15.96
N LEU A 289 -13.92 -1.80 15.08
CA LEU A 289 -13.29 -0.52 15.48
C LEU A 289 -14.25 0.61 15.89
N PRO A 290 -15.44 0.81 15.28
CA PRO A 290 -16.25 2.00 15.55
C PRO A 290 -16.56 2.24 17.03
N GLU A 291 -16.97 1.19 17.76
CA GLU A 291 -17.32 1.30 19.17
C GLU A 291 -16.09 1.46 20.09
N ILE A 292 -14.94 0.90 19.69
CA ILE A 292 -13.66 1.12 20.39
C ILE A 292 -13.27 2.59 20.30
N VAL A 293 -13.38 3.19 19.11
CA VAL A 293 -13.04 4.60 18.88
C VAL A 293 -14.05 5.54 19.53
N ALA A 294 -15.33 5.16 19.55
CA ALA A 294 -16.38 5.92 20.22
C ALA A 294 -16.26 5.87 21.76
N GLY A 295 -15.52 4.90 22.31
CA GLY A 295 -15.35 4.74 23.75
C GLY A 295 -16.64 4.29 24.46
N THR A 296 -17.53 3.60 23.75
CA THR A 296 -18.87 3.22 24.25
C THR A 296 -18.91 1.83 24.89
N ILE A 297 -17.78 1.13 24.97
CA ILE A 297 -17.68 -0.26 25.45
C ILE A 297 -16.90 -0.33 26.77
N SER A 298 -17.11 -1.41 27.52
CA SER A 298 -16.35 -1.68 28.74
C SER A 298 -14.86 -1.91 28.44
N GLU A 299 -14.01 -1.72 29.45
CA GLU A 299 -12.57 -1.96 29.32
C GLU A 299 -12.26 -3.42 28.97
N GLN A 300 -12.98 -4.36 29.58
CA GLN A 300 -12.84 -5.79 29.29
C GLN A 300 -13.17 -6.12 27.83
N GLU A 301 -14.26 -5.55 27.28
CA GLU A 301 -14.63 -5.75 25.89
C GLU A 301 -13.64 -5.06 24.94
N ARG A 302 -13.12 -3.90 25.34
CA ARG A 302 -12.06 -3.20 24.60
C ARG A 302 -10.80 -4.06 24.50
N GLU A 303 -10.35 -4.66 25.59
CA GLU A 303 -9.18 -5.54 25.61
C GLU A 303 -9.41 -6.81 24.79
N ARG A 304 -10.61 -7.40 24.87
CA ARG A 304 -11.00 -8.55 24.04
C ARG A 304 -10.93 -8.22 22.55
N ARG A 305 -11.56 -7.13 22.11
CA ARG A 305 -11.53 -6.71 20.70
C ARG A 305 -10.13 -6.29 20.25
N TRP A 306 -9.29 -5.78 21.16
CA TRP A 306 -7.90 -5.47 20.84
C TRP A 306 -7.12 -6.73 20.45
N ARG A 307 -7.30 -7.84 21.18
CA ARG A 307 -6.72 -9.14 20.80
C ARG A 307 -7.23 -9.62 19.43
N GLN A 308 -8.51 -9.44 19.13
CA GLN A 308 -9.04 -9.76 17.80
C GLN A 308 -8.39 -8.91 16.70
N LEU A 309 -8.09 -7.63 16.98
CA LEU A 309 -7.38 -6.75 16.05
C LEU A 309 -5.91 -7.15 15.88
N GLU A 310 -5.27 -7.71 16.90
CA GLU A 310 -3.94 -8.33 16.81
C GLU A 310 -3.94 -9.53 15.86
N ASP A 311 -4.96 -10.39 15.94
CA ASP A 311 -5.11 -11.54 15.05
C ASP A 311 -5.37 -11.10 13.60
N ILE A 312 -6.23 -10.09 13.41
CA ILE A 312 -6.50 -9.48 12.09
C ILE A 312 -5.22 -8.89 11.49
N TYR A 313 -4.43 -8.18 12.31
CA TYR A 313 -3.16 -7.60 11.87
C TYR A 313 -2.16 -8.68 11.47
N LEU A 314 -2.04 -9.74 12.28
CA LEU A 314 -1.17 -10.87 11.97
C LEU A 314 -1.58 -11.58 10.67
N ALA A 315 -2.87 -11.82 10.46
CA ALA A 315 -3.36 -12.42 9.21
C ALA A 315 -2.98 -11.56 7.99
N GLN A 316 -3.11 -10.24 8.11
CA GLN A 316 -2.66 -9.31 7.08
C GLN A 316 -1.14 -9.40 6.85
N GLN A 317 -0.32 -9.40 7.91
CA GLN A 317 1.13 -9.56 7.80
C GLN A 317 1.53 -10.85 7.06
N VAL A 318 0.95 -11.99 7.46
CA VAL A 318 1.23 -13.30 6.83
C VAL A 318 0.89 -13.27 5.33
N SER A 319 -0.21 -12.62 4.95
CA SER A 319 -0.62 -12.49 3.55
C SER A 319 0.31 -11.62 2.68
N CYS A 320 1.16 -10.80 3.30
CA CYS A 320 2.15 -9.97 2.61
C CYS A 320 3.45 -10.73 2.29
N TYR A 321 3.51 -12.04 2.49
CA TYR A 321 4.59 -12.91 2.04
C TYR A 321 4.11 -13.80 0.89
N PRO A 322 4.26 -13.38 -0.38
CA PRO A 322 3.82 -14.22 -1.48
C PRO A 322 4.69 -15.49 -1.58
N PRO A 323 4.10 -16.70 -1.65
CA PRO A 323 4.85 -17.96 -1.54
C PRO A 323 5.96 -18.15 -2.58
N ASP A 324 5.78 -17.61 -3.78
CA ASP A 324 6.66 -17.73 -4.93
C ASP A 324 7.55 -16.51 -5.15
N TYR A 325 7.49 -15.50 -4.26
CA TYR A 325 8.18 -14.22 -4.45
C TYR A 325 9.70 -14.38 -4.63
N LEU A 326 10.31 -15.29 -3.86
CA LEU A 326 11.75 -15.60 -3.95
C LEU A 326 12.07 -16.78 -4.88
N THR A 327 11.12 -17.28 -5.67
CA THR A 327 11.40 -18.30 -6.70
C THR A 327 12.33 -17.76 -7.77
N LEU A 328 12.16 -16.50 -8.18
CA LEU A 328 13.14 -15.77 -8.99
C LEU A 328 13.70 -14.65 -8.12
N PRO A 329 14.77 -14.93 -7.34
CA PRO A 329 15.25 -14.02 -6.31
C PRO A 329 16.02 -12.87 -6.95
N SER A 330 15.35 -11.74 -7.15
CA SER A 330 16.04 -10.50 -7.50
C SER A 330 16.58 -9.80 -6.26
N VAL A 331 17.55 -8.91 -6.47
CA VAL A 331 18.10 -8.02 -5.43
C VAL A 331 16.98 -7.31 -4.66
N ASP A 332 15.97 -6.82 -5.38
CA ASP A 332 14.88 -6.03 -4.81
C ASP A 332 13.94 -6.89 -3.97
N ARG A 333 13.57 -8.09 -4.46
CA ARG A 333 12.68 -9.01 -3.74
C ARG A 333 13.31 -9.55 -2.47
N VAL A 334 14.62 -9.77 -2.49
CA VAL A 334 15.37 -10.18 -1.30
C VAL A 334 15.40 -9.07 -0.26
N LEU A 335 15.71 -7.84 -0.68
CA LEU A 335 15.69 -6.69 0.24
C LEU A 335 14.31 -6.54 0.89
N GLU A 336 13.26 -6.55 0.09
CA GLU A 336 11.88 -6.43 0.54
C GLU A 336 11.47 -7.52 1.53
N THR A 337 11.88 -8.77 1.26
CA THR A 337 11.60 -9.88 2.17
C THR A 337 12.30 -9.69 3.50
N VAL A 338 13.57 -9.26 3.50
CA VAL A 338 14.32 -9.04 4.75
C VAL A 338 13.80 -7.83 5.52
N GLU A 339 13.52 -6.73 4.83
CA GLU A 339 12.89 -5.54 5.42
C GLU A 339 11.55 -5.90 6.09
N ARG A 340 10.76 -6.77 5.46
CA ARG A 340 9.49 -7.25 6.00
C ARG A 340 9.69 -8.13 7.24
N LEU A 341 10.64 -9.07 7.20
CA LEU A 341 10.98 -9.90 8.36
C LEU A 341 11.41 -9.04 9.56
N GLU A 342 12.21 -7.99 9.33
CA GLU A 342 12.62 -7.05 10.36
C GLU A 342 11.43 -6.24 10.92
N GLU A 343 10.58 -5.74 10.03
CA GLU A 343 9.39 -4.96 10.40
C GLU A 343 8.42 -5.78 11.25
N ASP A 344 8.16 -7.03 10.87
CA ASP A 344 7.22 -7.88 11.60
C ASP A 344 7.76 -8.30 12.98
N LEU A 345 9.09 -8.35 13.16
CA LEU A 345 9.74 -8.68 14.42
C LEU A 345 9.96 -7.50 15.36
N THR A 346 10.15 -6.30 14.80
CA THR A 346 10.63 -5.14 15.56
C THR A 346 9.71 -3.92 15.49
N ASP A 347 8.63 -3.98 14.71
CA ASP A 347 7.77 -2.85 14.32
C ASP A 347 8.55 -1.69 13.63
N ARG A 348 9.81 -1.94 13.23
CA ARG A 348 10.72 -0.99 12.57
C ARG A 348 11.43 -1.64 11.40
N CYS A 349 11.81 -0.83 10.42
CA CYS A 349 12.59 -1.26 9.27
C CYS A 349 13.73 -0.26 9.08
N ARG A 350 14.97 -0.76 8.96
CA ARG A 350 16.13 0.11 8.78
C ARG A 350 16.16 0.69 7.36
N VAL A 351 16.70 1.90 7.25
CA VAL A 351 16.86 2.58 5.97
C VAL A 351 18.19 2.15 5.34
N HIS A 352 18.14 1.30 4.32
CA HIS A 352 19.33 0.80 3.62
C HIS A 352 19.98 1.83 2.68
N GLY A 353 19.22 2.84 2.24
CA GLY A 353 19.66 3.81 1.24
C GLY A 353 19.77 3.19 -0.17
N ARG A 354 20.29 3.96 -1.14
CA ARG A 354 20.58 3.49 -2.52
C ARG A 354 19.39 2.89 -3.27
N LEU A 355 18.17 3.26 -2.88
CA LEU A 355 16.98 2.91 -3.64
C LEU A 355 16.78 3.92 -4.76
N LYS A 356 16.58 3.42 -5.98
CA LYS A 356 16.04 4.18 -7.11
C LYS A 356 14.60 3.77 -7.33
N VAL A 357 13.69 4.71 -7.56
CA VAL A 357 12.31 4.40 -7.96
C VAL A 357 12.08 4.69 -9.43
N ILE A 358 11.52 3.73 -10.15
CA ILE A 358 10.99 3.92 -11.50
C ILE A 358 9.49 4.19 -11.35
N ILE A 359 9.02 5.29 -11.94
CA ILE A 359 7.64 5.73 -11.97
C ILE A 359 7.16 5.67 -13.42
N ASP A 360 6.48 4.59 -13.78
CA ASP A 360 6.01 4.37 -15.15
C ASP A 360 4.52 4.68 -15.28
N VAL A 361 4.18 5.61 -16.17
CA VAL A 361 2.81 6.05 -16.42
C VAL A 361 2.18 5.20 -17.53
N GLY A 362 1.12 4.48 -17.20
CA GLY A 362 0.39 3.66 -18.16
C GLY A 362 -0.58 4.46 -19.03
N GLU A 363 -1.08 3.80 -20.07
CA GLU A 363 -2.11 4.35 -20.96
C GLU A 363 -3.37 4.75 -20.19
N ALA A 364 -4.00 5.84 -20.63
CA ALA A 364 -5.22 6.35 -20.01
C ALA A 364 -6.39 5.38 -20.26
N ILE A 365 -7.03 4.92 -19.19
CA ILE A 365 -8.28 4.16 -19.26
C ILE A 365 -9.44 5.14 -19.16
N GLU A 366 -10.20 5.31 -20.24
CA GLU A 366 -11.40 6.15 -20.22
C GLU A 366 -12.50 5.53 -19.35
N VAL A 367 -13.05 6.34 -18.45
CA VAL A 367 -14.04 5.88 -17.47
C VAL A 367 -15.45 6.02 -18.05
N SER A 368 -16.13 4.90 -18.25
CA SER A 368 -17.56 4.93 -18.59
C SER A 368 -18.40 5.45 -17.42
N PRO A 369 -19.32 6.41 -17.63
CA PRO A 369 -20.21 6.91 -16.58
C PRO A 369 -21.30 5.88 -16.17
N LEU A 370 -21.46 4.80 -16.94
CA LEU A 370 -22.43 3.75 -16.68
C LEU A 370 -21.80 2.59 -15.90
N ARG A 371 -22.53 2.09 -14.89
CA ARG A 371 -22.16 0.86 -14.20
C ARG A 371 -22.71 -0.33 -14.97
N ASN A 372 -21.84 -1.27 -15.35
CA ASN A 372 -22.29 -2.58 -15.79
C ASN A 372 -22.77 -3.36 -14.55
N LYS A 373 -24.08 -3.59 -14.45
CA LYS A 373 -24.69 -4.30 -13.30
C LYS A 373 -24.67 -5.82 -13.44
N SER A 374 -24.33 -6.34 -14.62
CA SER A 374 -24.34 -7.79 -14.89
C SER A 374 -22.96 -8.45 -14.80
N ALA A 375 -21.92 -7.68 -14.45
CA ALA A 375 -20.58 -8.21 -14.23
C ALA A 375 -20.34 -8.43 -12.73
N ASP A 376 -19.78 -9.59 -12.38
CA ASP A 376 -19.41 -9.94 -10.99
C ASP A 376 -18.29 -9.04 -10.47
N GLU A 377 -17.35 -8.67 -11.34
CA GLU A 377 -16.27 -7.72 -11.07
C GLU A 377 -16.39 -6.49 -11.96
N ASP A 378 -15.88 -5.36 -11.47
CA ASP A 378 -15.89 -4.11 -12.21
C ASP A 378 -14.90 -4.12 -13.39
N PRO A 379 -15.35 -3.96 -14.66
CA PRO A 379 -14.46 -4.00 -15.81
C PRO A 379 -13.30 -3.00 -15.74
N LEU A 380 -13.54 -1.84 -15.13
CA LEU A 380 -12.49 -0.83 -14.92
C LEU A 380 -11.41 -1.33 -13.96
N MET A 381 -11.79 -2.01 -12.87
CA MET A 381 -10.84 -2.53 -11.89
C MET A 381 -10.07 -3.73 -12.44
N VAL A 382 -10.74 -4.61 -13.20
CA VAL A 382 -10.08 -5.73 -13.89
C VAL A 382 -9.04 -5.21 -14.88
N GLN A 383 -9.42 -4.26 -15.74
CA GLN A 383 -8.48 -3.65 -16.70
C GLN A 383 -7.33 -2.94 -15.99
N LEU A 384 -7.62 -2.18 -14.93
CA LEU A 384 -6.61 -1.49 -14.13
C LEU A 384 -5.62 -2.48 -13.49
N GLY A 385 -6.13 -3.53 -12.84
CA GLY A 385 -5.31 -4.56 -12.18
C GLY A 385 -4.41 -5.30 -13.16
N ASN A 386 -4.98 -5.77 -14.29
CA ASN A 386 -4.22 -6.45 -15.34
C ASN A 386 -3.14 -5.54 -15.95
N THR A 387 -3.48 -4.26 -16.17
CA THR A 387 -2.52 -3.29 -16.73
C THR A 387 -1.38 -3.00 -15.76
N LEU A 388 -1.69 -2.76 -14.48
CA LEU A 388 -0.69 -2.53 -13.44
C LEU A 388 0.22 -3.75 -13.27
N GLN A 389 -0.34 -4.96 -13.13
CA GLN A 389 0.48 -6.16 -12.95
C GLN A 389 1.39 -6.39 -14.15
N ARG A 390 0.90 -6.23 -15.38
CA ARG A 390 1.73 -6.34 -16.59
C ARG A 390 2.89 -5.34 -16.58
N MET A 391 2.63 -4.09 -16.20
CA MET A 391 3.68 -3.07 -16.10
C MET A 391 4.73 -3.42 -15.03
N LEU A 392 4.30 -3.95 -13.88
CA LEU A 392 5.22 -4.42 -12.84
C LEU A 392 6.03 -5.63 -13.29
N ASP A 393 5.41 -6.57 -14.00
CA ASP A 393 6.09 -7.73 -14.58
C ASP A 393 7.19 -7.30 -15.55
N GLU A 394 6.89 -6.36 -16.45
CA GLU A 394 7.85 -5.77 -17.40
C GLU A 394 9.02 -5.09 -16.67
N LEU A 395 8.73 -4.27 -15.66
CA LEU A 395 9.76 -3.60 -14.85
C LEU A 395 10.59 -4.56 -14.01
N SER A 396 10.01 -5.70 -13.58
CA SER A 396 10.70 -6.70 -12.77
C SER A 396 11.84 -7.39 -13.52
N LEU A 397 11.76 -7.44 -14.86
CA LEU A 397 12.82 -8.00 -15.72
C LEU A 397 14.12 -7.18 -15.68
N GLU A 398 14.04 -5.91 -15.27
CA GLU A 398 15.22 -5.05 -15.13
C GLU A 398 15.97 -5.26 -13.80
N SER A 399 15.37 -5.99 -12.85
CA SER A 399 15.98 -6.25 -11.54
C SER A 399 17.07 -7.32 -11.65
N PRO A 400 18.31 -7.07 -11.17
CA PRO A 400 19.36 -8.07 -11.16
C PRO A 400 18.94 -9.28 -10.32
N LEU A 401 19.11 -10.48 -10.88
CA LEU A 401 18.93 -11.73 -10.15
C LEU A 401 20.12 -12.01 -9.25
N ILE A 402 19.85 -12.61 -8.10
CA ILE A 402 20.88 -13.13 -7.19
C ILE A 402 21.11 -14.59 -7.54
N ASP A 403 22.38 -14.99 -7.57
CA ASP A 403 22.76 -16.38 -7.67
C ASP A 403 22.35 -17.15 -6.39
N ARG A 404 21.65 -18.26 -6.57
CA ARG A 404 21.02 -19.03 -5.47
C ARG A 404 22.06 -19.69 -4.56
N ASP A 405 23.20 -20.05 -5.12
CA ASP A 405 24.27 -20.77 -4.41
C ASP A 405 25.33 -19.84 -3.82
N ALA A 406 25.27 -18.55 -4.17
CA ALA A 406 26.27 -17.56 -3.77
C ALA A 406 26.10 -17.10 -2.32
#